data_AF-M4HX79-F1
#
_entry.id   AF-M4HX79-F1
#
_cell.length_a   1.000
_cell.length_b   1.000
_cell.length_c   1.000
_cell.angle_alpha   90.00
_cell.angle_beta   90.00
_cell.angle_gamma   90.00
#
_symmetry.space_group_name_H-M   'P 1'
#
loop_
_entity.id
_entity.type
_entity.pdbx_description
1 polymer ?
#
loop_
_entity_poly.entity_id
_entity_poly.type
_entity_poly.pdbx_seq_one_letter_code
_entity_poly.pdbx_strand_id
1 'polypeptide(L)' 'MYMESLIKDRLKTLAAERKIEIIYACESGSRAWGFESPDSDWDVRFIYKCNIQRYLTIGSPRDVVEVPFDKKIGG' A
#
# COMPACT_ATOMS: atom_id res chain seq x y z
N MET A 1 15.72 -2.75 -7.13
CA MET A 1 15.80 -1.29 -7.39
C MET A 1 14.59 -0.76 -8.16
N TYR A 2 14.27 -1.25 -9.37
CA TYR A 2 13.11 -0.76 -10.15
C TYR A 2 11.74 -0.97 -9.46
N MET A 3 11.51 -2.15 -8.87
CA MET A 3 10.24 -2.46 -8.23
C MET A 3 10.02 -1.64 -6.94
N GLU A 4 11.07 -1.44 -6.15
CA GLU A 4 11.01 -0.61 -4.95
C GLU A 4 10.62 0.84 -5.27
N SER A 5 11.20 1.44 -6.31
CA SER A 5 10.81 2.79 -6.75
C SER A 5 9.35 2.84 -7.21
N LEU A 6 8.91 1.82 -7.96
CA LEU A 6 7.54 1.73 -8.45
C LEU A 6 6.53 1.61 -7.29
N ILE A 7 6.84 0.79 -6.29
CA ILE A 7 6.04 0.67 -5.06
C ILE A 7 5.99 2.01 -4.33
N LYS A 8 7.13 2.68 -4.14
CA LYS A 8 7.17 4.00 -3.48
C LYS A 8 6.33 5.04 -4.21
N ASP A 9 6.40 5.10 -5.52
CA ASP A 9 5.61 6.06 -6.30
C ASP A 9 4.13 5.71 -6.27
N ARG A 10 3.79 4.41 -6.32
CA ARG A 10 2.40 3.98 -6.12
C ARG A 10 1.86 4.35 -4.75
N LEU A 11 2.63 4.17 -3.69
CA LEU A 11 2.24 4.55 -2.32
C LEU A 11 2.01 6.07 -2.21
N LYS A 12 2.85 6.90 -2.86
CA LYS A 12 2.65 8.35 -2.91
C LYS A 12 1.35 8.71 -3.64
N THR A 13 1.10 8.13 -4.81
CA THR A 13 -0.14 8.34 -5.56
C THR A 13 -1.36 7.92 -4.75
N LEU A 14 -1.30 6.75 -4.12
CA LEU A 14 -2.38 6.23 -3.27
C LEU A 14 -2.65 7.16 -2.08
N ALA A 15 -1.60 7.66 -1.42
CA ALA A 15 -1.71 8.60 -0.31
C ALA A 15 -2.44 9.88 -0.74
N ALA A 16 -2.09 10.43 -1.90
CA ALA A 16 -2.74 11.60 -2.47
C ALA A 16 -4.21 11.33 -2.84
N GLU A 17 -4.49 10.25 -3.57
CA GLU A 17 -5.85 9.87 -4.00
C GLU A 17 -6.80 9.64 -2.82
N ARG A 18 -6.30 9.01 -1.75
CA ARG A 18 -7.09 8.69 -0.55
C ARG A 18 -7.06 9.80 0.50
N LYS A 19 -6.30 10.88 0.28
CA LYS A 19 -6.09 11.97 1.24
C LYS A 19 -5.66 11.46 2.62
N ILE A 20 -4.70 10.55 2.60
CA ILE A 20 -4.08 9.95 3.79
C ILE A 20 -2.59 10.25 3.80
N GLU A 21 -1.98 10.19 4.98
CA GLU A 21 -0.53 10.24 5.14
C GLU A 21 -0.05 8.85 5.57
N ILE A 22 0.81 8.23 4.76
CA ILE A 22 1.45 6.95 5.09
C ILE A 22 2.63 7.24 6.03
N ILE A 23 2.56 6.67 7.23
CA ILE A 23 3.56 6.86 8.29
C ILE A 23 4.68 5.82 8.14
N TYR A 24 4.30 4.59 7.77
CA TYR A 24 5.22 3.48 7.63
C TYR A 24 4.69 2.52 6.56
N ALA A 25 5.60 1.94 5.77
CA ALA A 25 5.29 0.87 4.84
C ALA A 25 6.41 -0.17 4.86
N CYS A 26 6.04 -1.44 4.77
CA CYS A 26 6.97 -2.54 4.66
C CYS A 26 6.45 -3.60 3.69
N GLU A 27 7.41 -4.38 3.17
CA GLU A 27 7.09 -5.62 2.50
C GLU A 27 6.58 -6.65 3.52
N SER A 28 5.65 -7.46 3.07
CA SER A 28 5.05 -8.59 3.76
C SER A 28 4.95 -9.76 2.78
N GLY A 29 4.43 -10.90 3.22
CA GLY A 29 4.28 -12.06 2.33
C GLY A 29 5.59 -12.84 2.11
N SER A 30 5.62 -13.71 1.10
CA SER A 30 6.67 -14.74 0.94
C SER A 30 8.09 -14.16 0.88
N ARG A 31 8.26 -13.00 0.25
CA ARG A 31 9.52 -12.24 0.15
C ARG A 31 10.06 -11.77 1.50
N ALA A 32 9.16 -11.38 2.41
CA ALA A 32 9.55 -11.00 3.77
C ALA A 32 9.99 -12.21 4.63
N TRP A 33 9.60 -13.43 4.23
CA TRP A 33 9.95 -14.69 4.93
C TRP A 33 11.05 -15.51 4.23
N GLY A 34 11.55 -15.07 3.06
CA GLY A 34 12.59 -15.79 2.31
C GLY A 34 12.08 -17.01 1.53
N PHE A 35 10.78 -17.09 1.25
CA PHE A 35 10.15 -18.17 0.48
C PHE A 35 9.70 -17.70 -0.92
N GLU A 36 10.21 -16.57 -1.39
CA GLU A 36 9.81 -16.02 -2.68
C GLU A 36 10.31 -16.84 -3.86
N SER A 37 9.42 -17.05 -4.81
CA SER A 37 9.74 -17.44 -6.17
C SER A 37 9.90 -16.20 -7.06
N PRO A 38 10.52 -16.31 -8.26
CA PRO A 38 10.58 -15.21 -9.22
C PRO A 38 9.20 -14.62 -9.57
N ASP A 39 8.17 -15.46 -9.53
CA ASP A 39 6.79 -15.07 -9.84
C ASP A 39 6.03 -14.49 -8.65
N SER A 40 6.58 -14.57 -7.43
CA SER A 40 5.93 -14.08 -6.22
C SER A 40 5.58 -12.60 -6.31
N ASP A 41 4.35 -12.30 -5.89
CA ASP A 41 3.80 -10.96 -5.77
C ASP A 41 4.58 -10.11 -4.75
N TRP A 42 4.29 -8.81 -4.77
CA TRP A 42 4.84 -7.83 -3.83
C TRP A 42 3.74 -7.38 -2.87
N ASP A 43 3.61 -8.07 -1.74
CA ASP A 43 2.63 -7.71 -0.72
C ASP A 43 3.16 -6.57 0.15
N VAL A 44 2.65 -5.36 -0.03
CA VAL A 44 3.05 -4.19 0.78
C VAL A 44 1.97 -3.84 1.80
N ARG A 45 2.35 -3.73 3.07
CA ARG A 45 1.48 -3.26 4.16
C ARG A 45 1.94 -1.89 4.63
N PHE A 46 0.99 -1.08 5.08
CA PHE A 46 1.30 0.27 5.55
C PHE A 46 0.39 0.71 6.69
N ILE A 47 0.90 1.63 7.49
CA ILE A 47 0.17 2.35 8.53
C ILE A 47 -0.03 3.77 8.02
N TYR A 48 -1.25 4.29 8.14
CA TYR A 48 -1.58 5.64 7.71
C TYR A 48 -2.38 6.39 8.77
N LYS A 49 -2.36 7.72 8.68
CA LYS A 49 -3.31 8.62 9.35
C LYS A 49 -4.12 9.38 8.32
N CYS A 50 -5.32 9.80 8.69
CA CYS A 50 -6.22 10.58 7.84
C CYS A 50 -6.63 11.88 8.53
N ASN A 51 -7.41 12.71 7.84
CA ASN A 51 -7.90 13.97 8.40
C ASN A 51 -8.76 13.73 9.65
N ILE A 52 -8.62 14.61 10.65
CA ILE A 52 -9.33 14.53 11.93
C ILE A 52 -10.85 14.42 11.79
N GLN A 53 -11.45 15.07 10.79
CA GLN A 53 -12.89 15.01 10.53
C GLN A 53 -13.39 13.58 10.28
N ARG A 54 -12.55 12.71 9.71
CA ARG A 54 -12.90 11.30 9.48
C ARG A 54 -12.98 10.51 10.80
N TYR A 55 -12.15 10.84 11.79
CA TYR A 55 -12.22 10.24 13.13
C TYR A 55 -13.41 10.75 13.94
N LEU A 56 -13.90 11.96 13.64
CA LEU A 56 -15.01 12.60 14.36
C LEU A 56 -16.39 12.31 13.73
N THR A 57 -16.46 11.43 12.73
CA THR A 57 -17.73 11.04 12.09
C THR A 57 -18.48 10.03 12.97
N ILE A 58 -19.81 10.17 13.09
CA ILE A 58 -20.65 9.21 13.81
C ILE A 58 -20.80 7.95 12.95
N GLY A 59 -20.11 6.87 13.36
CA GLY A 59 -20.09 5.56 12.70
C GLY A 59 -18.66 5.05 12.51
N SER A 60 -18.52 3.79 12.07
CA SER A 60 -17.21 3.20 11.75
C SER A 60 -17.03 3.09 10.24
N PRO A 61 -16.56 4.15 9.55
CA PRO A 61 -16.23 4.05 8.13
C PRO A 61 -15.17 2.96 7.91
N ARG A 62 -15.20 2.29 6.76
CA ARG A 62 -14.20 1.25 6.43
C ARG A 62 -12.80 1.87 6.40
N ASP A 63 -11.96 1.46 7.34
CA ASP A 63 -10.57 1.92 7.50
C ASP A 63 -9.55 0.97 6.87
N VAL A 64 -9.98 0.27 5.81
CA VAL A 64 -9.13 -0.61 5.02
C VAL A 64 -9.00 -0.03 3.62
N VAL A 65 -7.76 0.27 3.23
CA VAL A 65 -7.39 0.67 1.87
C VAL A 65 -6.72 -0.53 1.21
N GLU A 66 -7.46 -1.23 0.35
CA GLU A 66 -6.94 -2.32 -0.48
C GLU A 66 -6.90 -1.86 -1.93
N VAL A 67 -5.74 -2.02 -2.56
CA VAL A 67 -5.56 -1.71 -3.98
C VAL A 67 -4.80 -2.87 -4.61
N PRO A 68 -5.41 -3.60 -5.56
CA PRO A 68 -4.67 -4.59 -6.32
C PRO A 68 -3.60 -3.88 -7.14
N PHE A 69 -2.37 -4.39 -7.07
CA PHE A 69 -1.26 -3.93 -7.89
C PHE A 69 -1.11 -4.93 -9.04
N ASP A 70 -1.69 -4.59 -10.19
CA ASP A 70 -1.67 -5.50 -11.33
C ASP A 70 -0.29 -5.51 -11.99
N LYS A 71 0.27 -6.70 -12.21
CA LYS A 71 1.64 -6.93 -12.74
C LYS A 71 1.75 -6.64 -14.25
N LYS A 72 0.80 -5.94 -14.87
CA LYS A 72 0.88 -5.54 -16.28
C LYS A 72 1.78 -4.33 -16.46
N ILE A 73 3.08 -4.58 -16.37
CA ILE A 73 4.09 -3.75 -17.03
C ILE A 73 4.64 -4.60 -18.18
N GLY A 74 4.07 -4.38 -19.37
CA GLY A 74 4.55 -4.95 -20.64
C GLY A 74 3.46 -5.67 -21.43
N GLY A 75 2.95 -5.01 -22.49
CA GLY A 75 2.04 -5.59 -23.50
C GLY A 75 0.67 -4.95 -23.52
#